data_AF-A0A2U1JCF2-F1
#
_entry.id   AF-A0A2U1JCF2-F1
#
_cell.length_a   1.000
_cell.length_b   1.000
_cell.length_c   1.000
_cell.angle_alpha   90.00
_cell.angle_beta   90.00
_cell.angle_gamma   90.00
#
_symmetry.space_group_name_H-M   'P 1'
#
loop_
_entity.id
_entity.type
_entity.pdbx_description
1 polymer ?
#
loop_
_entity_poly.entity_id
_entity_poly.type
_entity_poly.pdbx_seq_one_letter_code
_entity_poly.pdbx_strand_id
1 'polypeptide(L)' 'MLLRQNVDKRSILDGLDLVLLALDETIDDGIALETDPEIITSRVSRRGEDSVDMNLATLNEKTLLEAYKQAKERFNLSLR' A
#
# COMPACT_ATOMS: atom_id res chain seq x y z
N MET A 1 0.03 -8.78 11.02
CA MET A 1 1.22 -9.07 11.86
C MET A 1 2.04 -10.19 11.24
N LEU A 2 3.29 -9.89 10.88
CA LEU A 2 4.20 -10.73 10.07
C LEU A 2 4.45 -12.14 10.64
N LEU A 3 4.65 -12.26 11.96
CA LEU A 3 4.94 -13.55 12.62
C LEU A 3 3.76 -14.08 13.47
N ARG A 4 2.54 -13.57 13.26
CA ARG A 4 1.36 -13.93 14.09
C ARG A 4 1.60 -13.86 15.61
N GLN A 5 2.45 -12.92 16.05
CA GLN A 5 2.93 -12.76 17.45
C GLN A 5 3.76 -13.91 18.02
N ASN A 6 4.19 -14.88 17.21
CA ASN A 6 5.05 -15.96 17.68
C ASN A 6 6.51 -15.72 17.28
N VAL A 7 7.34 -15.43 18.29
CA VAL A 7 8.76 -15.06 18.12
C VAL A 7 9.66 -16.20 18.61
N ASP A 8 9.28 -17.44 18.32
CA ASP A 8 10.14 -18.60 18.57
C ASP A 8 11.14 -18.78 17.41
N LYS A 9 12.29 -19.41 17.70
CA LYS A 9 13.38 -19.61 16.73
C LYS A 9 12.91 -20.31 15.46
N ARG A 10 11.94 -21.22 15.56
CA ARG A 10 11.42 -21.98 14.41
C ARG A 10 10.53 -21.10 13.55
N SER A 11 9.60 -20.36 14.16
CA SER A 11 8.75 -19.41 13.43
C SER A 11 9.54 -18.31 12.71
N ILE A 12 10.63 -17.81 13.31
CA ILE A 12 11.51 -16.85 12.66
C ILE A 12 12.26 -17.48 11.47
N LEU A 13 12.74 -18.70 11.61
CA LEU A 13 13.43 -19.42 10.54
C LEU A 13 12.48 -19.76 9.38
N ASP A 14 11.26 -20.17 9.69
CA ASP A 14 10.22 -20.50 8.71
C ASP A 14 9.77 -19.25 7.93
N GLY A 15 9.89 -18.06 8.53
CA GLY A 15 9.53 -16.76 7.94
C GLY A 15 10.71 -15.82 7.70
N LEU A 16 11.93 -16.35 7.57
CA LEU A 16 13.16 -15.54 7.57
C LEU A 16 13.18 -14.48 6.46
N ASP A 17 12.66 -14.81 5.28
CA ASP A 17 12.58 -13.90 4.15
C ASP A 17 11.73 -12.66 4.49
N LEU A 18 10.58 -12.86 5.12
CA LEU A 18 9.69 -11.79 5.58
C LEU A 18 10.32 -10.94 6.68
N VAL A 19 11.09 -11.55 7.59
CA VAL A 19 11.79 -10.85 8.66
C VAL A 19 12.90 -9.96 8.08
N LEU A 20 13.66 -10.48 7.11
CA LEU A 20 14.72 -9.73 6.46
C LEU A 20 14.16 -8.56 5.63
N LEU A 21 13.03 -8.78 4.94
CA LEU A 21 12.31 -7.74 4.22
C LEU A 21 11.78 -6.64 5.14
N ALA A 22 11.24 -7.01 6.31
CA ALA A 22 10.79 -6.03 7.30
C ALA A 22 11.94 -5.23 7.91
N LEU A 23 13.11 -5.86 8.08
CA LEU A 23 14.32 -5.17 8.54
C LEU A 23 14.81 -4.13 7.53
N ASP A 24 14.85 -4.49 6.25
CA ASP A 24 15.19 -3.61 5.13
C ASP A 24 14.24 -2.40 5.06
N GLU A 25 12.92 -2.64 5.17
CA GLU A 25 11.92 -1.56 5.15
C GLU A 25 11.96 -0.66 6.40
N THR A 26 12.44 -1.17 7.54
CA THR A 26 12.57 -0.37 8.77
C THR A 26 13.77 0.58 8.69
N ILE A 27 14.79 0.27 7.89
CA ILE A 27 16.07 0.97 7.86
C ILE A 27 16.47 1.25 6.41
N ASP A 28 16.13 2.44 5.92
CA ASP A 28 16.56 2.93 4.61
C ASP A 28 17.80 3.82 4.78
N ASP A 29 18.92 3.43 4.15
CA ASP A 29 20.19 4.17 4.10
C ASP A 29 20.73 4.60 5.49
N GLY A 30 20.47 3.79 6.52
CA GLY A 30 20.89 4.05 7.90
C GLY A 30 20.01 5.01 8.69
N ILE A 31 18.87 5.44 8.12
CA ILE A 31 17.87 6.27 8.79
C ILE A 31 16.61 5.42 9.01
N ALA A 32 16.10 5.42 10.24
CA ALA A 32 14.80 4.81 10.53
C ALA A 32 13.71 5.67 9.87
N LEU A 33 13.17 5.19 8.75
CA LEU A 33 12.23 5.94 7.91
C LEU A 33 10.78 5.71 8.33
N GLU A 34 10.44 4.49 8.75
CA GLU A 34 9.10 4.09 9.15
C GLU A 34 9.17 3.20 10.40
N THR A 35 8.43 3.54 11.46
CA THR A 35 8.42 2.78 12.73
C THR A 35 7.06 2.15 13.02
N ASP A 36 6.04 2.44 12.21
CA ASP A 36 4.72 1.87 12.36
C ASP A 36 4.69 0.41 11.84
N PRO A 37 4.42 -0.58 12.71
CA PRO A 37 4.41 -1.99 12.33
C PRO A 37 3.31 -2.34 11.31
N GLU A 38 2.20 -1.59 11.25
CA GLU A 38 1.14 -1.80 10.25
C GLU A 38 1.60 -1.34 8.87
N ILE A 39 2.28 -0.20 8.81
CA ILE A 39 2.82 0.34 7.55
C ILE A 39 3.92 -0.58 7.01
N ILE A 40 4.87 -1.01 7.84
CA ILE A 40 5.93 -1.94 7.45
C ILE A 40 5.33 -3.27 6.96
N THR A 41 4.35 -3.83 7.70
CA THR A 41 3.69 -5.08 7.29
C THR A 41 3.00 -4.93 5.93
N SER A 42 2.31 -3.80 5.70
CA SER A 42 1.64 -3.52 4.43
C SER A 42 2.62 -3.45 3.26
N ARG A 43 3.75 -2.75 3.44
CA ARG A 43 4.76 -2.58 2.38
C ARG A 43 5.50 -3.88 2.06
N VAL A 44 5.93 -4.59 3.10
CA VAL A 44 6.61 -5.89 2.96
C VAL A 44 5.69 -6.94 2.32
N SER A 45 4.38 -6.90 2.62
CA SER A 45 3.41 -7.83 2.04
C SER A 45 3.00 -7.51 0.60
N ARG A 46 3.32 -6.31 0.08
CA ARG A 46 2.92 -5.83 -1.26
C ARG A 46 4.01 -5.97 -2.33
N ARG A 47 5.18 -6.55 -2.04
CA ARG A 47 6.31 -6.65 -2.99
C ARG A 47 6.06 -7.43 -4.31
N GLY A 48 4.82 -7.84 -4.62
CA GLY A 48 4.43 -8.47 -5.90
C GLY A 48 3.34 -7.75 -6.70
N GLU A 49 2.70 -6.73 -6.15
CA GLU A 49 1.75 -5.90 -6.88
C GLU A 49 2.25 -4.47 -6.77
N ASP A 50 2.56 -3.91 -7.92
CA ASP A 50 3.02 -2.56 -8.15
C ASP A 50 2.49 -1.55 -7.11
N SER A 51 3.35 -0.59 -6.83
CA SER A 51 3.13 0.70 -6.20
C SER A 51 2.01 1.53 -6.86
N VAL A 52 0.84 0.94 -7.11
CA VAL A 52 -0.42 1.66 -7.20
C VAL A 52 -0.87 1.80 -5.76
N ASP A 53 -0.36 2.88 -5.17
CA ASP A 53 -0.93 3.55 -4.02
C ASP A 53 -2.42 3.24 -3.93
N MET A 54 -2.85 2.54 -2.88
CA MET A 54 -4.26 2.23 -2.68
C MET A 54 -5.08 3.54 -2.60
N ASN A 55 -4.41 4.63 -2.23
CA ASN A 55 -4.90 6.01 -2.30
C ASN A 55 -5.01 6.56 -3.73
N LEU A 56 -4.10 6.22 -4.66
CA LEU A 56 -4.17 6.62 -6.08
C LEU A 56 -5.21 5.81 -6.84
N ALA A 57 -5.35 4.51 -6.60
CA ALA A 57 -6.40 3.70 -7.23
C ALA A 57 -7.80 4.18 -6.82
N THR A 58 -8.00 4.45 -5.52
CA THR A 58 -9.27 4.98 -5.01
C THR A 58 -9.52 6.45 -5.36
N LEU A 59 -8.47 7.29 -5.53
CA LEU A 59 -8.60 8.63 -6.11
C LEU A 59 -8.99 8.54 -7.58
N ASN A 60 -8.33 7.71 -8.37
CA ASN A 60 -8.58 7.59 -9.81
C ASN A 60 -10.03 7.20 -10.09
N GLU A 61 -10.59 6.22 -9.37
CA GLU A 61 -11.98 5.82 -9.56
C GLU A 61 -12.95 6.96 -9.22
N LYS A 62 -12.73 7.67 -8.11
CA LYS A 62 -13.58 8.81 -7.72
C LYS A 62 -13.45 9.98 -8.70
N THR A 63 -12.23 10.33 -9.09
CA THR A 63 -11.93 11.42 -10.04
C THR A 63 -12.49 11.13 -11.43
N LEU A 64 -12.39 9.87 -11.92
CA LEU A 64 -12.99 9.47 -13.20
C LEU A 64 -14.51 9.58 -13.18
N LEU A 65 -15.15 9.19 -12.08
CA LEU A 65 -16.61 9.28 -11.91
C LEU A 65 -17.10 10.74 -11.85
N GLU A 66 -16.36 11.61 -11.18
CA GLU A 66 -16.63 13.05 -11.13
C GLU A 66 -16.44 13.74 -12.49
N ALA A 67 -15.36 13.41 -13.20
CA ALA A 67 -15.11 13.92 -14.55
C ALA A 67 -16.22 13.51 -15.52
N TYR A 68 -16.67 12.25 -15.46
CA TYR A 68 -17.79 11.76 -16.25
C TYR A 68 -19.10 12.48 -15.93
N LYS A 69 -19.40 12.70 -14.64
CA LYS A 69 -20.59 13.47 -14.22
C LYS A 69 -20.55 14.90 -14.74
N GLN A 70 -19.42 15.59 -14.62
CA GLN A 70 -19.25 16.95 -15.17
C GLN A 70 -19.40 17.00 -16.68
N ALA A 71 -18.81 16.03 -17.41
CA ALA A 71 -18.94 15.95 -18.86
C ALA A 71 -20.41 15.75 -19.29
N LYS A 72 -21.13 14.85 -18.61
CA LYS A 72 -22.56 14.60 -18.86
C LYS A 72 -23.42 15.84 -18.59
N GLU A 73 -23.14 16.56 -17.51
CA GLU A 73 -23.86 17.79 -17.15
C GLU A 73 -23.62 18.90 -18.19
N ARG A 74 -22.37 19.12 -18.60
CA ARG A 74 -22.04 20.10 -19.66
C ARG A 74 -22.66 19.74 -21.00
N PHE A 75 -22.70 18.46 -21.37
CA PHE A 75 -23.36 18.01 -22.59
C PHE A 75 -24.87 18.27 -22.55
N ASN A 76 -25.52 17.98 -21.42
CA ASN A 76 -26.95 18.20 -21.24
C ASN A 76 -27.33 19.69 -21.22
N LEU A 77 -26.45 20.55 -20.70
CA LEU A 77 -26.62 22.01 -20.76
C LEU A 77 -26.42 22.55 -22.18
N SER A 78 -25.52 21.97 -22.97
CA SER A 78 -25.29 22.36 -24.37
C SER A 78 -26.38 21.89 -25.34
N LEU A 79 -27.23 20.95 -24.93
CA LEU A 79 -28.38 20.47 -25.71
C LEU A 79 -29.69 21.23 -25.41
N ARG A 80 -29.64 22.23 -24.53
CA ARG A 80 -30.73 23.19 -24.26
C ARG A 80 -30.47 24.50 -24.96
#